data_AF-G5ACS2-F1
#
_entry.id   AF-G5ACS2-F1
#
_cell.length_a   1.000
_cell.length_b   1.000
_cell.length_c   1.000
_cell.angle_alpha   90.00
_cell.angle_beta   90.00
_cell.angle_gamma   90.00
#
_symmetry.space_group_name_H-M   'P 1'
#
loop_
_entity.id
_entity.type
_entity.pdbx_description
1 polymer ?
#
loop_
_entity_poly.entity_id
_entity_poly.type
_entity_poly.pdbx_seq_one_letter_code
_entity_poly.pdbx_strand_id
1 'polypeptide(L)'
;LEEVYASDPGYCRWLSNQKGLVAHGSDIANFLAQKFGNDDGSFLMTWGKYRHKTIKQIQAIDAKYLEWLSKNEFVQTKMPKLKAEVDELLKSEFSNKF
;
A
#
# COMPACT_ATOMS: atom_id res chain seq x y z
N LEU A 1 4.16 15.14 12.66
CA LEU A 1 4.07 13.86 11.91
C LEU A 1 3.64 14.05 10.46
N GLU A 2 2.83 15.06 10.16
CA GLU A 2 2.32 15.33 8.80
C GLU A 2 3.41 15.51 7.75
N GLU A 3 4.46 16.27 8.05
CA GLU A 3 5.61 16.47 7.14
C GLU A 3 6.35 15.16 6.83
N VAL A 4 6.51 14.30 7.85
CA VAL A 4 7.11 12.97 7.70
C VAL A 4 6.21 12.10 6.85
N TYR A 5 4.90 12.10 7.09
CA TYR A 5 3.95 11.34 6.28
C TYR A 5 3.90 11.82 4.82
N ALA A 6 4.05 13.12 4.59
CA ALA A 6 4.09 13.68 3.24
C ALA A 6 5.32 13.22 2.45
N SER A 7 6.46 13.06 3.14
CA SER A 7 7.76 12.73 2.56
C SER A 7 8.03 11.23 2.51
N ASP A 8 7.72 10.51 3.58
CA ASP A 8 7.91 9.07 3.75
C ASP A 8 6.71 8.41 4.47
N PRO A 9 5.60 8.18 3.75
CA PRO A 9 4.47 7.44 4.29
C PRO A 9 4.81 5.97 4.61
N GLY A 10 5.88 5.42 4.01
CA GLY A 10 6.35 4.06 4.29
C GLY A 10 6.89 3.92 5.71
N TYR A 11 7.68 4.89 6.17
CA TYR A 11 8.13 4.96 7.54
C TYR A 11 6.97 5.09 8.53
N CYS A 12 6.00 5.97 8.25
CA CYS A 12 4.82 6.10 9.11
C CYS A 12 4.01 4.79 9.17
N ARG A 13 3.89 4.07 8.06
CA ARG A 13 3.25 2.74 8.03
C ARG A 13 4.04 1.70 8.83
N TRP A 14 5.36 1.71 8.73
CA TRP A 14 6.19 0.84 9.56
C TRP A 14 5.98 1.15 11.04
N LEU A 15 5.96 2.43 11.41
CA LEU A 15 5.77 2.91 12.78
C LEU A 15 4.40 2.52 13.32
N SER A 16 3.33 2.60 12.52
CA SER A 16 1.98 2.19 12.94
C SER A 16 1.89 0.70 13.29
N ASN A 17 2.77 -0.11 12.71
CA ASN A 17 2.82 -1.56 12.96
C ASN A 17 3.71 -1.95 14.15
N GLN A 18 4.43 -1.00 14.77
CA GLN A 18 5.30 -1.28 15.91
C GLN A 18 4.54 -1.21 17.24
N LYS A 19 4.34 -2.36 17.88
CA LYS A 19 3.72 -2.44 19.22
C LYS A 19 4.66 -1.83 20.26
N GLY A 20 4.18 -0.83 21.00
CA GLY A 20 4.88 -0.25 22.16
C GLY A 20 5.86 0.89 21.85
N LEU A 21 6.15 1.20 20.58
CA LEU A 21 6.95 2.39 20.23
C LEU A 21 6.15 3.70 20.27
N VAL A 22 4.83 3.60 20.06
CA VAL A 22 3.92 4.74 20.12
C VAL A 22 3.01 4.57 21.33
N ALA A 23 2.98 5.57 22.20
CA ALA A 23 2.09 5.57 23.35
C ALA A 23 0.63 5.53 22.89
N HIS A 24 -0.14 4.58 23.42
CA HIS A 24 -1.55 4.42 23.10
C HIS A 24 -2.32 5.70 23.42
N GLY A 25 -3.20 6.13 22.51
CA GLY A 25 -4.02 7.34 22.67
C GLY A 25 -3.28 8.67 22.48
N SER A 26 -1.97 8.65 22.20
CA SER A 26 -1.23 9.86 21.80
C SER A 26 -1.72 10.40 20.45
N ASP A 27 -1.46 11.68 20.18
CA ASP A 27 -1.78 12.30 18.89
C ASP A 27 -1.11 11.56 17.71
N ILE A 28 0.08 11.01 17.95
CA ILE A 28 0.81 10.18 16.97
C ILE A 28 0.03 8.89 16.70
N ALA A 29 -0.43 8.19 17.74
CA ALA A 29 -1.22 6.97 17.60
C ALA A 29 -2.53 7.24 16.84
N ASN A 30 -3.22 8.33 17.19
CA ASN A 30 -4.48 8.72 16.53
C ASN A 30 -4.26 9.08 15.06
N PHE A 31 -3.20 9.83 14.76
CA PHE A 31 -2.83 10.17 13.37
C PHE A 31 -2.53 8.91 12.56
N LEU A 32 -1.71 8.00 13.08
CA LEU A 32 -1.35 6.76 12.39
C LEU A 32 -2.57 5.84 12.19
N ALA A 33 -3.45 5.71 13.19
CA ALA A 33 -4.69 4.97 13.07
C ALA A 33 -5.63 5.57 12.02
N GLN A 34 -5.71 6.89 11.92
CA GLN A 34 -6.49 7.56 10.88
C GLN A 34 -5.95 7.28 9.47
N LYS A 35 -4.63 7.20 9.29
CA LYS A 35 -4.01 6.96 7.98
C LYS A 35 -3.96 5.49 7.59
N PHE A 36 -3.68 4.59 8.53
CA PHE A 36 -3.36 3.19 8.29
C PHE A 36 -4.29 2.21 9.02
N GLY A 37 -5.40 2.66 9.61
CA GLY A 37 -6.33 1.78 10.34
C GLY A 37 -6.94 0.67 9.49
N ASN A 38 -6.98 0.84 8.17
CA ASN A 38 -7.43 -0.17 7.20
C ASN A 38 -6.28 -0.74 6.36
N ASP A 39 -5.05 -0.67 6.85
CA ASP A 39 -3.88 -1.21 6.17
C ASP A 39 -3.92 -2.74 6.14
N ASP A 40 -3.79 -3.32 4.95
CA ASP A 40 -3.87 -4.78 4.74
C ASP A 40 -2.51 -5.47 4.58
N GLY A 41 -1.42 -4.74 4.87
CA GLY A 41 -0.04 -5.24 4.74
C GLY A 41 0.51 -5.34 3.31
N SER A 42 -0.31 -5.22 2.25
CA SER A 42 0.17 -5.27 0.85
C SER A 42 0.83 -3.96 0.41
N PHE A 43 1.59 -3.97 -0.68
CA PHE A 43 2.35 -2.80 -1.16
C PHE A 43 1.56 -1.48 -1.12
N LEU A 44 2.10 -0.47 -0.43
CA LEU A 44 1.50 0.87 -0.35
C LEU A 44 1.99 1.73 -1.51
N MET A 45 1.08 2.26 -2.31
CA MET A 45 1.41 3.19 -3.39
C MET A 45 1.81 4.56 -2.81
N THR A 46 3.02 5.02 -3.14
CA THR A 46 3.52 6.33 -2.71
C THR A 46 3.34 7.41 -3.79
N TRP A 47 2.86 7.03 -4.98
CA TRP A 47 2.67 7.87 -6.16
C TRP A 47 1.44 7.45 -6.98
N GLY A 48 1.11 8.24 -8.00
CA GLY A 48 0.05 7.95 -8.96
C GLY A 48 -1.38 8.22 -8.45
N LYS A 49 -2.38 7.78 -9.22
CA LYS A 49 -3.82 7.99 -8.96
C LYS A 49 -4.26 7.51 -7.58
N TYR A 50 -3.71 6.37 -7.15
CA TYR A 50 -4.08 5.70 -5.90
C TYR A 50 -3.02 5.85 -4.81
N ARG A 51 -2.34 7.01 -4.76
CA ARG A 51 -1.41 7.33 -3.69
C ARG A 51 -2.07 7.13 -2.31
N HIS A 52 -1.30 6.55 -1.38
CA HIS A 52 -1.72 6.17 -0.02
C HIS A 52 -2.75 5.04 0.06
N LYS A 53 -2.94 4.28 -1.02
CA LYS A 53 -3.70 3.03 -1.00
C LYS A 53 -2.79 1.83 -1.22
N THR A 54 -3.17 0.70 -0.64
CA THR A 54 -2.48 -0.57 -0.87
C THR A 54 -2.95 -1.20 -2.18
N ILE A 55 -2.17 -2.10 -2.77
CA ILE A 55 -2.55 -2.80 -4.01
C ILE A 55 -3.83 -3.65 -3.84
N LYS A 56 -4.08 -4.25 -2.67
CA LYS A 56 -5.33 -4.97 -2.38
C LYS A 56 -6.54 -4.03 -2.28
N GLN A 57 -6.39 -2.86 -1.67
CA GLN A 57 -7.44 -1.84 -1.69
C GLN A 57 -7.73 -1.37 -3.12
N ILE A 58 -6.68 -1.17 -3.93
CA ILE A 58 -6.84 -0.79 -5.34
C ILE A 58 -7.55 -1.89 -6.11
N GLN A 59 -7.22 -3.17 -5.88
CA GLN A 59 -7.89 -4.29 -6.51
C GLN A 59 -9.41 -4.28 -6.26
N ALA A 60 -9.82 -4.02 -5.02
CA ALA A 60 -11.23 -3.95 -4.64
C ALA A 60 -11.96 -2.74 -5.27
N ILE A 61 -11.25 -1.68 -5.63
CA ILE A 61 -11.82 -0.45 -6.21
C ILE A 61 -11.78 -0.47 -7.74
N ASP A 62 -10.66 -0.91 -8.32
CA ASP A 62 -10.32 -0.80 -9.74
C ASP A 62 -9.25 -1.84 -10.13
N ALA A 63 -9.67 -3.10 -10.29
CA ALA A 63 -8.78 -4.19 -10.69
C ALA A 63 -8.10 -3.94 -12.04
N LYS A 64 -8.76 -3.24 -12.98
CA LYS A 64 -8.20 -2.92 -14.31
C LYS A 64 -6.98 -2.01 -14.21
N TYR A 65 -6.93 -1.14 -13.21
CA TYR A 65 -5.74 -0.34 -12.95
C TYR A 65 -4.51 -1.22 -12.66
N LEU A 66 -4.67 -2.32 -11.91
CA LEU A 66 -3.56 -3.23 -11.61
C LEU A 66 -3.08 -4.00 -12.85
N GLU A 67 -4.00 -4.36 -13.74
CA GLU A 67 -3.64 -4.95 -15.04
C GLU A 67 -2.84 -3.97 -15.92
N TRP A 68 -3.20 -2.69 -15.90
CA TRP A 68 -2.42 -1.65 -16.57
C TRP A 68 -1.07 -1.45 -15.87
N LEU A 69 -1.05 -1.43 -14.54
CA LEU A 69 0.13 -1.20 -13.73
C LEU A 69 1.19 -2.30 -13.93
N SER A 70 0.78 -3.56 -14.05
CA SER A 70 1.69 -4.68 -14.32
C SER A 70 2.35 -4.62 -15.71
N LYS A 71 1.69 -3.97 -16.67
CA LYS A 71 2.16 -3.74 -18.04
C LYS A 71 2.94 -2.44 -18.20
N ASN A 72 2.97 -1.58 -17.18
CA ASN A 72 3.64 -0.29 -17.25
C ASN A 72 5.17 -0.46 -17.25
N GLU A 73 5.87 0.17 -18.19
CA GLU A 73 7.32 0.03 -18.37
C GLU A 73 8.12 0.47 -17.14
N PHE A 74 7.71 1.55 -16.49
CA PHE A 74 8.38 2.03 -15.27
C PHE A 74 8.28 0.98 -14.15
N VAL A 75 7.11 0.37 -13.98
CA VAL A 75 6.91 -0.67 -12.97
C VAL A 75 7.74 -1.92 -13.29
N GLN A 76 7.80 -2.31 -14.56
CA GLN A 76 8.58 -3.47 -15.00
C GLN A 76 10.10 -3.30 -14.82
N THR A 77 10.61 -2.10 -15.05
CA THR A 77 12.05 -1.86 -15.08
C THR A 77 12.61 -1.31 -13.76
N LYS A 78 11.82 -0.51 -13.02
CA LYS A 78 12.30 0.22 -11.84
C LYS A 78 11.70 -0.28 -10.52
N MET A 79 10.61 -1.06 -10.56
CA MET A 79 9.85 -1.43 -9.36
C MET A 79 9.63 -2.95 -9.25
N PRO A 80 10.69 -3.77 -9.17
CA PRO A 80 10.58 -5.23 -9.20
C PRO A 80 9.71 -5.79 -8.08
N LYS A 81 9.76 -5.20 -6.87
CA LYS A 81 8.93 -5.61 -5.73
C LYS A 81 7.44 -5.38 -5.99
N LEU A 82 7.07 -4.17 -6.45
CA LEU A 82 5.69 -3.84 -6.79
C LEU A 82 5.17 -4.75 -7.89
N LYS A 83 5.99 -4.99 -8.93
CA LYS A 83 5.62 -5.89 -10.03
C LYS A 83 5.30 -7.29 -9.52
N ALA A 84 6.20 -7.87 -8.71
CA ALA A 84 6.01 -9.21 -8.18
C ALA A 84 4.71 -9.33 -7.37
N GLU A 85 4.45 -8.39 -6.45
CA GLU A 85 3.23 -8.41 -5.64
C GLU A 85 1.95 -8.22 -6.48
N VAL A 86 1.97 -7.35 -7.50
CA VAL A 86 0.82 -7.16 -8.41
C VAL A 86 0.59 -8.42 -9.27
N ASP A 87 1.64 -9.01 -9.83
CA ASP A 87 1.53 -10.21 -10.65
C ASP A 87 1.02 -11.41 -9.82
N GLU A 88 1.45 -11.55 -8.57
CA GLU A 88 0.93 -12.55 -7.63
C GLU A 88 -0.55 -12.32 -7.31
N LEU A 89 -0.92 -11.06 -7.03
CA LEU A 89 -2.29 -10.67 -6.72
C LEU A 89 -3.24 -10.91 -7.90
N LEU A 90 -2.79 -10.69 -9.13
CA LEU A 90 -3.58 -10.99 -10.33
C LEU A 90 -3.72 -12.50 -10.55
N LYS A 91 -2.67 -13.29 -10.30
CA LYS A 91 -2.72 -14.76 -10.45
C LYS A 91 -3.68 -15.43 -9.46
N SER A 92 -3.71 -14.98 -8.21
CA SER A 92 -4.60 -15.56 -7.19
C SER A 92 -6.08 -15.37 -7.54
N GLU A 93 -6.45 -14.24 -8.16
CA GLU A 93 -7.80 -14.01 -8.66
C GLU A 93 -8.21 -14.99 -9.76
N PHE A 94 -7.29 -15.34 -10.67
CA PHE A 94 -7.58 -16.33 -11.71
C PHE A 94 -7.76 -17.72 -11.14
N SER A 95 -7.00 -18.08 -10.09
CA SER A 95 -7.13 -19.39 -9.44
C SER A 95 -8.40 -19.55 -8.61
N ASN A 96 -8.96 -18.46 -8.06
CA ASN A 96 -10.19 -18.48 -7.26
C ASN A 96 -11.48 -18.54 -8.09
N LYS A 97 -11.39 -18.53 -9.44
CA LYS A 97 -12.54 -18.55 -10.36
C LYS A 97 -12.82 -19.95 -10.96
N PHE A 98 -12.10 -20.99 -10.56
CA PHE A 98 -12.27 -22.37 -11.03
C PHE A 98 -12.45 -23.34 -9.87
#